data_AF-A0AAV7C5C8-F1
#
_entry.id   AF-A0AAV7C5C8-F1
#
_cell.length_a   1.000
_cell.length_b   1.000
_cell.length_c   1.000
_cell.angle_alpha   90.00
_cell.angle_beta   90.00
_cell.angle_gamma   90.00
#
_symmetry.space_group_name_H-M   'P 1'
#
loop_
_entity.id
_entity.type
_entity.pdbx_description
1 polymer ?
#
loop_
_entity_poly.entity_id
_entity_poly.type
_entity_poly.pdbx_seq_one_letter_code
_entity_poly.pdbx_strand_id
1 'polypeptide(L)'
;MNTFSNEEFDFSFLEEGFTARDVLEQKINEVSLSDDKDAFYVADLGDIVKKHVRWFKALPRVTPFYAVKCNDSKAIVKTLAILGAGFDCASKTEIQLVQSIGVPPEKIIYANPCKQVSQIKYAASSGVEKMTFDSEVELMKVARNHPNAKLVLRIATDDSKAVCRLSVKFGATLKTSRTLLERAKELNVDIIGVSFHVGSGCTDPQTFVQAVSDARYVFDMGAELGFNMHLLDIGGGFPGSEDVKLKFEEVTSVINPALDKYFPADSGVQIIAEPGRYYVASAFTLAVNIIAKKVMVTEQTGSDGMYNQFCYNCTNFV
;
A
#
# COMPACT_ATOMS: atom_id res chain seq x y z
N MET A 1 19.72 17.54 18.29
CA MET A 1 18.57 17.19 17.41
C MET A 1 17.39 16.74 18.29
N ASN A 2 16.89 17.63 19.17
CA ASN A 2 15.82 17.32 20.14
C ASN A 2 14.46 17.90 19.71
N THR A 3 13.97 17.50 18.53
CA THR A 3 12.60 17.85 18.10
C THR A 3 12.00 16.72 17.28
N PHE A 4 11.88 15.54 17.87
CA PHE A 4 10.98 14.48 17.37
C PHE A 4 9.78 14.22 18.30
N SER A 5 9.79 14.80 19.51
CA SER A 5 8.68 14.69 20.47
C SER A 5 7.60 15.73 20.15
N ASN A 6 6.59 15.34 19.37
CA ASN A 6 5.23 15.75 19.71
C ASN A 6 4.71 14.71 20.71
N GLU A 7 3.93 15.14 21.72
CA GLU A 7 3.39 14.32 22.84
C GLU A 7 2.51 13.10 22.43
N GLU A 8 2.50 12.73 21.15
CA GLU A 8 1.57 11.78 20.54
C GLU A 8 2.18 10.37 20.37
N PHE A 9 3.51 10.22 20.40
CA PHE A 9 4.19 8.92 20.25
C PHE A 9 5.46 8.84 21.12
N ASP A 10 5.72 7.64 21.64
CA ASP A 10 6.96 7.30 22.35
C ASP A 10 8.03 6.81 21.34
N PHE A 11 9.15 7.52 21.28
CA PHE A 11 10.28 7.21 20.40
C PHE A 11 11.55 7.00 21.21
N SER A 12 12.16 5.83 21.05
CA SER A 12 13.46 5.52 21.64
C SER A 12 14.50 5.31 20.55
N PHE A 13 15.62 6.02 20.64
CA PHE A 13 16.78 5.73 19.81
C PHE A 13 17.48 4.47 20.34
N LEU A 14 17.88 3.59 19.44
CA LEU A 14 18.68 2.42 19.80
C LEU A 14 20.15 2.83 19.92
N GLU A 15 20.80 2.38 21.00
CA GLU A 15 22.25 2.46 21.13
C GLU A 15 22.93 1.51 20.13
N GLU A 16 24.19 1.79 19.80
CA GLU A 16 24.95 0.97 18.88
C GLU A 16 25.05 -0.48 19.39
N GLY A 17 24.72 -1.45 18.52
CA GLY A 17 24.69 -2.87 18.88
C GLY A 17 23.34 -3.37 19.43
N PHE A 18 22.41 -2.50 19.77
CA PHE A 18 21.05 -2.88 20.17
C PHE A 18 20.10 -2.95 18.98
N THR A 19 19.15 -3.88 19.04
CA THR A 19 18.13 -4.13 18.02
C THR A 19 16.72 -3.93 18.59
N ALA A 20 15.73 -3.85 17.70
CA ALA A 20 14.32 -3.82 18.11
C ALA A 20 13.91 -5.07 18.91
N ARG A 21 14.58 -6.22 18.66
CA ARG A 21 14.38 -7.44 19.43
C ARG A 21 14.90 -7.29 20.87
N ASP A 22 16.03 -6.64 21.06
CA ASP A 22 16.58 -6.42 22.40
C ASP A 22 15.66 -5.51 23.23
N VAL A 23 15.06 -4.48 22.60
CA VAL A 23 14.04 -3.64 23.24
C VAL A 23 12.78 -4.43 23.60
N LEU A 24 12.33 -5.33 22.73
CA LEU A 24 11.21 -6.22 23.00
C LEU A 24 11.50 -7.09 24.23
N GLU A 25 12.67 -7.74 24.27
CA GLU A 25 13.08 -8.61 25.38
C GLU A 25 13.24 -7.80 26.69
N GLN A 26 13.80 -6.59 26.62
CA GLN A 26 13.90 -5.68 27.76
C GLN A 26 12.51 -5.31 28.30
N LYS A 27 11.57 -4.87 27.45
CA LYS A 27 10.21 -4.52 27.89
C LYS A 27 9.48 -5.72 28.50
N ILE A 28 9.65 -6.92 27.93
CA ILE A 28 9.09 -8.16 28.50
C ILE A 28 9.66 -8.41 29.91
N ASN A 29 10.96 -8.19 30.10
CA ASN A 29 11.62 -8.38 31.40
C ASN A 29 11.20 -7.32 32.43
N GLU A 30 11.02 -6.06 32.01
CA GLU A 30 10.53 -4.98 32.88
C GLU A 30 9.13 -5.26 33.45
N VAL A 31 8.22 -5.76 32.61
CA VAL A 31 6.85 -6.11 33.02
C VAL A 31 6.76 -7.52 33.64
N SER A 32 7.86 -8.28 33.70
CA SER A 32 7.83 -9.67 34.19
C SER A 32 7.36 -9.79 35.64
N LEU A 33 7.68 -8.78 36.46
CA LEU A 33 7.33 -8.66 37.88
C LEU A 33 6.01 -7.91 38.13
N SER A 34 5.39 -7.34 37.09
CA SER A 34 4.08 -6.67 37.16
C SER A 34 2.97 -7.63 36.74
N ASP A 35 1.77 -7.47 37.30
CA ASP A 35 0.57 -8.18 36.81
C ASP A 35 -0.04 -7.51 35.56
N ASP A 36 0.32 -6.25 35.29
CA ASP A 36 -0.11 -5.50 34.10
C ASP A 36 0.73 -5.91 32.88
N LYS A 37 0.38 -7.05 32.27
CA LYS A 37 1.05 -7.65 31.11
C LYS A 37 0.27 -7.47 29.81
N ASP A 38 -0.17 -6.24 29.56
CA ASP A 38 -0.90 -5.90 28.35
C ASP A 38 -0.08 -6.20 27.09
N ALA A 39 -0.78 -6.52 26.00
CA ALA A 39 -0.16 -6.71 24.69
C ALA A 39 0.43 -5.40 24.19
N PHE A 40 1.60 -5.46 23.55
CA PHE A 40 2.27 -4.28 23.03
C PHE A 40 3.03 -4.58 21.74
N TYR A 41 3.27 -3.52 20.97
CA TYR A 41 4.11 -3.57 19.78
C TYR A 41 5.48 -2.94 20.04
N VAL A 42 6.50 -3.49 19.38
CA VAL A 42 7.74 -2.76 19.08
C VAL A 42 7.77 -2.51 17.57
N ALA A 43 7.94 -1.25 17.19
CA ALA A 43 7.98 -0.81 15.80
C ALA A 43 9.37 -0.25 15.43
N ASP A 44 10.11 -0.96 14.58
CA ASP A 44 11.42 -0.53 14.08
C ASP A 44 11.25 0.40 12.86
N LEU A 45 11.26 1.72 13.09
CA LEU A 45 11.26 2.70 12.00
C LEU A 45 12.51 2.60 11.12
N GLY A 46 13.62 2.06 11.64
CA GLY A 46 14.84 1.78 10.87
C GLY A 46 14.61 0.72 9.79
N ASP A 47 13.70 -0.25 10.00
CA ASP A 47 13.30 -1.19 8.95
C ASP A 47 12.65 -0.47 7.77
N ILE A 48 11.78 0.51 8.04
CA ILE A 48 11.11 1.31 6.99
C ILE A 48 12.13 2.08 6.16
N VAL A 49 13.16 2.66 6.80
CA VAL A 49 14.27 3.31 6.11
C VAL A 49 15.02 2.32 5.22
N LYS A 50 15.33 1.12 5.73
CA LYS A 50 15.99 0.05 4.95
C LYS A 50 15.15 -0.34 3.73
N LYS A 51 13.82 -0.48 3.88
CA LYS A 51 12.89 -0.75 2.78
C LYS A 51 12.88 0.38 1.75
N HIS A 52 12.92 1.64 2.19
CA HIS A 52 12.95 2.77 1.27
C HIS A 52 14.22 2.78 0.40
N VAL A 53 15.38 2.53 1.00
CA VAL A 53 16.65 2.41 0.25
C VAL A 53 16.63 1.20 -0.68
N ARG A 54 16.11 0.06 -0.22
CA ARG A 54 15.96 -1.17 -1.03
C ARG A 54 15.04 -0.94 -2.24
N TRP A 55 13.96 -0.17 -2.07
CA TRP A 55 13.03 0.19 -3.14
C TRP A 55 13.74 0.88 -4.30
N PHE A 56 14.47 1.96 -4.04
CA PHE A 56 15.15 2.71 -5.12
C PHE A 56 16.31 1.95 -5.76
N LYS A 57 16.91 0.99 -5.06
CA LYS A 57 17.90 0.08 -5.68
C LYS A 57 17.24 -0.90 -6.65
N ALA A 58 16.07 -1.42 -6.30
CA ALA A 58 15.38 -2.44 -7.09
C ALA A 58 14.47 -1.86 -8.20
N LEU A 59 13.87 -0.70 -7.98
CA LEU A 59 12.95 0.00 -8.88
C LEU A 59 13.37 1.48 -9.04
N PRO A 60 14.54 1.77 -9.65
CA PRO A 60 15.10 3.12 -9.70
C PRO A 60 14.24 4.13 -10.48
N ARG A 61 13.37 3.65 -11.37
CA ARG A 61 12.48 4.48 -12.19
C ARG A 61 11.10 4.72 -11.55
N VAL A 62 10.82 4.11 -10.40
CA VAL A 62 9.46 4.06 -9.83
C VAL A 62 9.40 4.81 -8.50
N THR A 63 8.61 5.88 -8.45
CA THR A 63 8.40 6.65 -7.22
C THR A 63 7.35 5.96 -6.33
N PRO A 64 7.66 5.63 -5.07
CA PRO A 64 6.70 4.99 -4.18
C PRO A 64 5.70 6.00 -3.59
N PHE A 65 4.42 5.69 -3.69
CA PHE A 65 3.31 6.34 -2.99
C PHE A 65 2.78 5.37 -1.92
N TYR A 66 3.07 5.64 -0.64
CA TYR A 66 2.69 4.72 0.44
C TYR A 66 1.17 4.62 0.57
N ALA A 67 0.64 3.40 0.54
CA ALA A 67 -0.79 3.14 0.73
C ALA A 67 -1.15 3.27 2.22
N VAL A 68 -1.68 4.44 2.62
CA VAL A 68 -1.90 4.82 4.03
C VAL A 68 -2.79 3.83 4.77
N LYS A 69 -3.84 3.33 4.10
CA LYS A 69 -4.74 2.26 4.58
C LYS A 69 -4.05 1.00 5.12
N CYS A 70 -2.77 0.76 4.80
CA CYS A 70 -2.03 -0.40 5.28
C CYS A 70 -1.64 -0.27 6.76
N ASN A 71 -1.23 0.92 7.19
CA ASN A 71 -0.96 1.28 8.57
C ASN A 71 -0.91 2.81 8.66
N ASP A 72 -1.95 3.40 9.22
CA ASP A 72 -2.16 4.84 9.29
C ASP A 72 -1.55 5.48 10.55
N SER A 73 -0.68 4.75 11.27
CA SER A 73 0.08 5.29 12.39
C SER A 73 0.86 6.54 11.94
N LYS A 74 0.58 7.69 12.54
CA LYS A 74 1.17 8.98 12.16
C LYS A 74 2.70 8.98 12.21
N ALA A 75 3.32 8.19 13.10
CA ALA A 75 4.76 7.96 13.14
C ALA A 75 5.31 7.38 11.83
N ILE A 76 4.60 6.42 11.23
CA ILE A 76 4.95 5.78 9.95
C ILE A 76 4.81 6.79 8.81
N VAL A 77 3.66 7.46 8.73
CA VAL A 77 3.36 8.45 7.70
C VAL A 77 4.38 9.59 7.74
N LYS A 78 4.71 10.11 8.94
CA LYS A 78 5.73 11.14 9.13
C LYS A 78 7.13 10.68 8.71
N THR A 79 7.50 9.44 9.06
CA THR A 79 8.79 8.87 8.66
C THR A 79 8.91 8.80 7.13
N LEU A 80 7.88 8.28 6.45
CA LEU A 80 7.86 8.18 4.99
C LEU A 80 7.80 9.55 4.29
N ALA A 81 7.12 10.54 4.90
CA ALA A 81 7.09 11.90 4.39
C ALA A 81 8.48 12.55 4.42
N ILE A 82 9.24 12.35 5.51
CA ILE A 82 10.63 12.82 5.65
C ILE A 82 11.54 12.15 4.62
N LEU A 83 11.34 10.85 4.38
CA LEU A 83 12.06 10.10 3.34
C LEU A 83 11.67 10.55 1.91
N GLY A 84 10.61 11.33 1.76
CA GLY A 84 10.21 11.95 0.50
C GLY A 84 9.24 11.13 -0.34
N ALA A 85 8.67 10.04 0.19
CA ALA A 85 7.65 9.25 -0.48
C ALA A 85 6.38 10.08 -0.79
N GLY A 86 5.61 9.64 -1.80
CA GLY A 86 4.23 10.06 -1.98
C GLY A 86 3.27 9.26 -1.10
N PHE A 87 1.97 9.53 -1.21
CA PHE A 87 0.92 8.84 -0.46
C PHE A 87 -0.29 8.51 -1.34
N ASP A 88 -0.65 7.22 -1.34
CA ASP A 88 -1.93 6.74 -1.82
C ASP A 88 -2.94 6.83 -0.66
N CYS A 89 -3.91 7.73 -0.82
CA CYS A 89 -5.03 7.92 0.10
C CYS A 89 -6.33 7.36 -0.49
N ALA A 90 -7.14 6.70 0.32
CA ALA A 90 -8.42 6.12 -0.07
C ALA A 90 -9.64 6.87 0.50
N SER A 91 -9.43 7.86 1.36
CA SER A 91 -10.49 8.58 2.07
C SER A 91 -10.11 10.02 2.42
N LYS A 92 -11.13 10.83 2.73
CA LYS A 92 -10.95 12.18 3.28
C LYS A 92 -10.04 12.19 4.53
N THR A 93 -10.21 11.24 5.43
CA THR A 93 -9.45 11.18 6.69
C THR A 93 -7.97 10.89 6.44
N GLU A 94 -7.64 10.06 5.46
CA GLU A 94 -6.25 9.82 5.06
C GLU A 94 -5.62 11.05 4.40
N ILE A 95 -6.36 11.76 3.53
CA ILE A 95 -5.89 13.03 2.95
C ILE A 95 -5.62 14.05 4.07
N GLN A 96 -6.52 14.16 5.05
CA GLN A 96 -6.34 15.03 6.22
C GLN A 96 -5.10 14.66 7.02
N LEU A 97 -4.89 13.37 7.30
CA LEU A 97 -3.71 12.89 8.02
C LEU A 97 -2.42 13.29 7.29
N VAL A 98 -2.33 12.99 6.01
CA VAL A 98 -1.14 13.27 5.19
C VAL A 98 -0.89 14.78 5.06
N GLN A 99 -1.93 15.59 4.85
CA GLN A 99 -1.78 17.05 4.81
C GLN A 99 -1.44 17.66 6.17
N SER A 100 -1.96 17.10 7.27
CA SER A 100 -1.70 17.60 8.64
C SER A 100 -0.22 17.54 9.04
N ILE A 101 0.55 16.64 8.42
CA ILE A 101 2.00 16.51 8.62
C ILE A 101 2.82 17.31 7.59
N GLY A 102 2.18 18.16 6.78
CA GLY A 102 2.83 19.09 5.86
C GLY A 102 3.18 18.51 4.48
N VAL A 103 2.64 17.35 4.11
CA VAL A 103 2.86 16.78 2.77
C VAL A 103 2.05 17.59 1.74
N PRO A 104 2.67 18.02 0.64
CA PRO A 104 1.99 18.87 -0.33
C PRO A 104 1.08 18.02 -1.27
N PRO A 105 -0.01 18.59 -1.81
CA PRO A 105 -1.03 17.83 -2.54
C PRO A 105 -0.52 17.06 -3.77
N GLU A 106 0.53 17.54 -4.43
CA GLU A 106 1.14 16.87 -5.60
C GLU A 106 1.79 15.52 -5.26
N LYS A 107 2.10 15.29 -3.97
CA LYS A 107 2.57 14.01 -3.44
C LYS A 107 1.44 13.09 -3.00
N ILE A 108 0.19 13.44 -3.25
CA ILE A 108 -0.98 12.62 -2.95
C ILE A 108 -1.60 12.11 -4.25
N ILE A 109 -1.94 10.83 -4.28
CA ILE A 109 -2.88 10.25 -5.24
C ILE A 109 -4.09 9.74 -4.47
N TYR A 110 -5.30 10.19 -4.85
CA TYR A 110 -6.54 9.68 -4.28
C TYR A 110 -6.97 8.43 -5.03
N ALA A 111 -6.35 7.29 -4.72
CA ALA A 111 -6.47 6.06 -5.49
C ALA A 111 -7.66 5.15 -5.08
N ASN A 112 -8.78 5.76 -4.68
CA ASN A 112 -10.06 5.06 -4.55
C ASN A 112 -10.86 5.24 -5.86
N PRO A 113 -11.17 4.18 -6.63
CA PRO A 113 -11.92 4.32 -7.88
C PRO A 113 -13.38 4.76 -7.68
N CYS A 114 -13.96 4.55 -6.50
CA CYS A 114 -15.39 4.76 -6.23
C CYS A 114 -15.58 5.69 -5.02
N LYS A 115 -15.56 7.00 -5.24
CA LYS A 115 -15.49 8.01 -4.17
C LYS A 115 -16.83 8.61 -3.82
N GLN A 116 -17.12 8.91 -2.56
CA GLN A 116 -18.31 9.68 -2.22
C GLN A 116 -18.19 11.12 -2.79
N VAL A 117 -19.27 11.69 -3.32
CA VAL A 117 -19.25 13.04 -3.93
C VAL A 117 -18.72 14.11 -2.97
N SER A 118 -19.09 14.05 -1.70
CA SER A 118 -18.57 14.97 -0.66
C SER A 118 -17.06 14.87 -0.49
N GLN A 119 -16.47 13.69 -0.68
CA GLN A 119 -15.02 13.47 -0.58
C GLN A 119 -14.29 13.91 -1.86
N ILE A 120 -14.93 13.79 -3.04
CA ILE A 120 -14.41 14.39 -4.29
C ILE A 120 -14.31 15.91 -4.14
N LYS A 121 -15.37 16.56 -3.62
CA LYS A 121 -15.35 18.00 -3.35
C LYS A 121 -14.27 18.39 -2.35
N TYR A 122 -14.05 17.57 -1.32
CA TYR A 122 -12.99 17.80 -0.34
C TYR A 122 -11.60 17.71 -0.97
N ALA A 123 -11.35 16.71 -1.83
CA ALA A 123 -10.09 16.61 -2.57
C ALA A 123 -9.85 17.84 -3.45
N ALA A 124 -10.89 18.30 -4.17
CA ALA A 124 -10.84 19.52 -4.97
C ALA A 124 -10.49 20.76 -4.14
N SER A 125 -11.19 20.97 -3.01
CA SER A 125 -10.94 22.13 -2.13
C SER A 125 -9.58 22.10 -1.43
N SER A 126 -8.98 20.91 -1.30
CA SER A 126 -7.70 20.70 -0.63
C SER A 126 -6.52 20.60 -1.61
N GLY A 127 -6.75 20.87 -2.90
CA GLY A 127 -5.72 20.88 -3.95
C GLY A 127 -5.26 19.50 -4.42
N VAL A 128 -5.93 18.40 -4.04
CA VAL A 128 -5.57 17.04 -4.48
C VAL A 128 -6.17 16.81 -5.86
N GLU A 129 -5.34 16.84 -6.89
CA GLU A 129 -5.77 16.75 -8.29
C GLU A 129 -5.82 15.31 -8.84
N LYS A 130 -4.85 14.46 -8.45
CA LYS A 130 -4.71 13.10 -8.97
C LYS A 130 -5.71 12.15 -8.32
N MET A 131 -6.59 11.54 -9.11
CA MET A 131 -7.58 10.57 -8.62
C MET A 131 -7.74 9.38 -9.58
N THR A 132 -8.03 8.20 -9.05
CA THR A 132 -8.34 7.03 -9.90
C THR A 132 -9.83 6.92 -10.21
N PHE A 133 -10.17 6.22 -11.30
CA PHE A 133 -11.53 5.86 -11.66
C PHE A 133 -11.54 4.59 -12.54
N ASP A 134 -12.67 3.90 -12.62
CA ASP A 134 -12.87 2.72 -13.48
C ASP A 134 -14.29 2.60 -14.05
N SER A 135 -15.12 3.63 -13.91
CA SER A 135 -16.52 3.62 -14.36
C SER A 135 -17.01 4.97 -14.89
N GLU A 136 -18.02 4.92 -15.75
CA GLU A 136 -18.63 6.13 -16.33
C GLU A 136 -19.33 6.99 -15.27
N VAL A 137 -19.95 6.36 -14.27
CA VAL A 137 -20.60 7.09 -13.16
C VAL A 137 -19.58 7.91 -12.39
N GLU A 138 -18.36 7.41 -12.23
CA GLU A 138 -17.28 8.16 -11.59
C GLU A 138 -16.86 9.36 -12.44
N LEU A 139 -16.74 9.23 -13.77
CA LEU A 139 -16.48 10.36 -14.68
C LEU A 139 -17.53 11.45 -14.52
N MET A 140 -18.83 11.09 -14.49
CA MET A 140 -19.91 12.05 -14.29
C MET A 140 -19.83 12.78 -12.94
N LYS A 141 -19.40 12.08 -11.89
CA LYS A 141 -19.20 12.69 -10.57
C LYS A 141 -18.02 13.66 -10.58
N VAL A 142 -16.90 13.29 -11.20
CA VAL A 142 -15.71 14.13 -11.31
C VAL A 142 -16.01 15.37 -12.14
N ALA A 143 -16.58 15.22 -13.34
CA ALA A 143 -16.92 16.34 -14.22
C ALA A 143 -17.77 17.44 -13.53
N ARG A 144 -18.65 17.04 -12.60
CA ARG A 144 -19.50 17.97 -11.84
C ARG A 144 -18.85 18.60 -10.61
N ASN A 145 -17.92 17.90 -9.96
CA ASN A 145 -17.48 18.26 -8.60
C ASN A 145 -15.97 18.52 -8.47
N HIS A 146 -15.17 18.10 -9.45
CA HIS A 146 -13.73 18.35 -9.55
C HIS A 146 -13.32 18.35 -11.04
N PRO A 147 -13.79 19.32 -11.85
CA PRO A 147 -13.61 19.31 -13.30
C PRO A 147 -12.15 19.43 -13.75
N ASN A 148 -11.26 19.91 -12.88
CA ASN A 148 -9.83 20.05 -13.16
C ASN A 148 -9.00 18.85 -12.68
N ALA A 149 -9.66 17.81 -12.18
CA ALA A 149 -8.97 16.60 -11.72
C ALA A 149 -8.13 15.98 -12.84
N LYS A 150 -6.99 15.40 -12.44
CA LYS A 150 -6.13 14.61 -13.32
C LYS A 150 -6.43 13.14 -13.07
N LEU A 151 -7.23 12.54 -13.96
CA LEU A 151 -7.71 11.19 -13.76
C LEU A 151 -6.72 10.13 -14.23
N VAL A 152 -6.63 9.06 -13.46
CA VAL A 152 -5.84 7.86 -13.74
C VAL A 152 -6.82 6.69 -13.90
N LEU A 153 -6.89 6.12 -15.10
CA LEU A 153 -7.82 5.02 -15.39
C LEU A 153 -7.28 3.73 -14.78
N ARG A 154 -8.02 3.11 -13.85
CA ARG A 154 -7.64 1.82 -13.27
C ARG A 154 -8.11 0.68 -14.16
N ILE A 155 -7.19 -0.17 -14.61
CA ILE A 155 -7.51 -1.36 -15.43
C ILE A 155 -7.54 -2.63 -14.58
N ALA A 156 -8.30 -3.62 -15.07
CA ALA A 156 -8.35 -4.94 -14.47
C ALA A 156 -7.05 -5.72 -14.69
N THR A 157 -6.71 -6.60 -13.76
CA THR A 157 -5.57 -7.54 -13.87
C THR A 157 -6.02 -8.97 -13.61
N ASP A 158 -5.28 -9.96 -14.11
CA ASP A 158 -5.45 -11.35 -13.68
C ASP A 158 -4.91 -11.54 -12.25
N ASP A 159 -5.78 -11.41 -11.25
CA ASP A 159 -5.46 -11.58 -9.84
C ASP A 159 -5.81 -12.99 -9.30
N SER A 160 -6.04 -13.95 -10.20
CA SER A 160 -6.44 -15.33 -9.83
C SER A 160 -5.47 -16.00 -8.85
N LYS A 161 -4.19 -15.63 -8.90
CA LYS A 161 -3.10 -16.15 -8.05
C LYS A 161 -2.69 -15.23 -6.89
N ALA A 162 -3.46 -14.18 -6.62
CA ALA A 162 -3.25 -13.32 -5.44
C ALA A 162 -4.04 -13.82 -4.23
N VAL A 163 -3.49 -13.61 -3.03
CA VAL A 163 -4.16 -13.92 -1.76
C VAL A 163 -5.40 -13.03 -1.56
N CYS A 164 -5.27 -11.74 -1.87
CA CYS A 164 -6.39 -10.80 -1.86
C CYS A 164 -6.70 -10.33 -3.29
N ARG A 165 -7.85 -10.76 -3.80
CA ARG A 165 -8.36 -10.41 -5.13
C ARG A 165 -9.10 -9.08 -5.10
N LEU A 166 -8.71 -8.15 -5.98
CA LEU A 166 -9.27 -6.80 -6.10
C LEU A 166 -9.94 -6.57 -7.45
N SER A 167 -9.57 -7.31 -8.50
CA SER A 167 -10.08 -7.15 -9.87
C SER A 167 -11.57 -7.46 -10.00
N VAL A 168 -12.11 -8.31 -9.12
CA VAL A 168 -13.56 -8.61 -9.09
C VAL A 168 -14.37 -7.37 -8.69
N LYS A 169 -13.77 -6.46 -7.93
CA LYS A 169 -14.43 -5.25 -7.40
C LYS A 169 -14.05 -3.98 -8.18
N PHE A 170 -12.83 -3.92 -8.72
CA PHE A 170 -12.25 -2.72 -9.31
C PHE A 170 -11.47 -3.04 -10.58
N GLY A 171 -11.42 -2.08 -11.51
CA GLY A 171 -10.63 -2.16 -12.73
C GLY A 171 -11.49 -2.37 -13.97
N ALA A 172 -11.28 -1.52 -14.97
CA ALA A 172 -11.94 -1.61 -16.26
C ALA A 172 -11.26 -2.68 -17.13
N THR A 173 -12.05 -3.47 -17.87
CA THR A 173 -11.50 -4.29 -18.95
C THR A 173 -10.92 -3.41 -20.06
N LEU A 174 -10.07 -3.95 -20.94
CA LEU A 174 -9.57 -3.18 -22.11
C LEU A 174 -10.70 -2.64 -22.99
N LYS A 175 -11.77 -3.43 -23.18
CA LYS A 175 -12.96 -3.00 -23.92
C LYS A 175 -13.67 -1.83 -23.24
N THR A 176 -13.91 -1.95 -21.93
CA THR A 176 -14.52 -0.88 -21.12
C THR A 176 -13.64 0.37 -21.10
N SER A 177 -12.32 0.20 -21.04
CA SER A 177 -11.34 1.29 -21.02
C SER A 177 -11.49 2.21 -22.22
N ARG A 178 -11.66 1.65 -23.44
CA ARG A 178 -11.91 2.46 -24.64
C ARG A 178 -13.15 3.34 -24.49
N THR A 179 -14.27 2.75 -24.08
CA THR A 179 -15.54 3.48 -23.88
C THR A 179 -15.40 4.58 -22.81
N LEU A 180 -14.63 4.33 -21.75
CA LEU A 180 -14.37 5.33 -20.72
C LEU A 180 -13.51 6.50 -21.23
N LEU A 181 -12.51 6.23 -22.07
CA LEU A 181 -11.69 7.27 -22.69
C LEU A 181 -12.52 8.16 -23.62
N GLU A 182 -13.36 7.57 -24.47
CA GLU A 182 -14.29 8.29 -25.34
C GLU A 182 -15.23 9.18 -24.52
N ARG A 183 -15.83 8.61 -23.48
CA ARG A 183 -16.74 9.34 -22.59
C ARG A 183 -16.06 10.48 -21.84
N ALA A 184 -14.81 10.31 -21.43
CA ALA A 184 -14.05 11.38 -20.79
C ALA A 184 -13.76 12.54 -21.73
N LYS A 185 -13.52 12.29 -23.03
CA LYS A 185 -13.43 13.36 -24.03
C LYS A 185 -14.74 14.12 -24.19
N GLU A 186 -15.87 13.42 -24.25
CA GLU A 186 -17.20 14.06 -24.32
C GLU A 186 -17.47 14.96 -23.11
N LEU A 187 -17.01 14.55 -21.92
CA LEU A 187 -17.18 15.30 -20.67
C LEU A 187 -16.08 16.33 -20.42
N ASN A 188 -15.10 16.47 -21.33
CA ASN A 188 -13.92 17.33 -21.19
C ASN A 188 -13.14 17.09 -19.88
N VAL A 189 -12.98 15.82 -19.50
CA VAL A 189 -12.21 15.40 -18.33
C VAL A 189 -10.82 14.95 -18.78
N ASP A 190 -9.78 15.40 -18.06
CA ASP A 190 -8.40 15.09 -18.39
C ASP A 190 -7.98 13.72 -17.81
N ILE A 191 -7.57 12.81 -18.70
CA ILE A 191 -7.02 11.50 -18.32
C ILE A 191 -5.53 11.52 -18.61
N ILE A 192 -4.74 11.43 -17.54
CA ILE A 192 -3.28 11.59 -17.58
C ILE A 192 -2.53 10.26 -17.54
N GLY A 193 -3.21 9.14 -17.33
CA GLY A 193 -2.52 7.90 -17.05
C GLY A 193 -3.39 6.68 -16.81
N VAL A 194 -2.71 5.59 -16.50
CA VAL A 194 -3.30 4.28 -16.21
C VAL A 194 -2.72 3.75 -14.90
N SER A 195 -3.58 3.13 -14.09
CA SER A 195 -3.17 2.37 -12.90
C SER A 195 -3.65 0.93 -12.96
N PHE A 196 -2.99 0.04 -12.23
CA PHE A 196 -3.48 -1.31 -12.01
C PHE A 196 -3.04 -1.80 -10.63
N HIS A 197 -3.61 -2.92 -10.15
CA HIS A 197 -3.15 -3.54 -8.91
C HIS A 197 -3.32 -5.06 -8.98
N VAL A 198 -2.21 -5.79 -9.01
CA VAL A 198 -2.16 -7.25 -9.21
C VAL A 198 -2.63 -8.10 -8.01
N GLY A 199 -3.32 -7.48 -7.05
CA GLY A 199 -3.68 -8.07 -5.75
C GLY A 199 -2.55 -8.12 -4.71
N SER A 200 -2.94 -8.28 -3.44
CA SER A 200 -1.98 -8.46 -2.33
C SER A 200 -1.57 -9.92 -2.25
N GLY A 201 -0.27 -10.19 -2.05
CA GLY A 201 0.27 -11.55 -2.02
C GLY A 201 0.21 -12.25 -3.37
N CYS A 202 0.41 -11.53 -4.49
CA CYS A 202 0.53 -12.14 -5.80
C CYS A 202 1.70 -13.14 -5.80
N THR A 203 1.47 -14.36 -6.28
CA THR A 203 2.45 -15.45 -6.32
C THR A 203 3.06 -15.67 -7.70
N ASP A 204 2.56 -14.95 -8.72
CA ASP A 204 3.05 -15.03 -10.09
C ASP A 204 3.49 -13.63 -10.57
N PRO A 205 4.81 -13.38 -10.68
CA PRO A 205 5.30 -12.07 -11.07
C PRO A 205 4.98 -11.72 -12.53
N GLN A 206 4.60 -12.70 -13.38
CA GLN A 206 4.19 -12.44 -14.77
C GLN A 206 2.89 -11.64 -14.87
N THR A 207 2.05 -11.65 -13.83
CA THR A 207 0.86 -10.79 -13.78
C THR A 207 1.22 -9.31 -13.90
N PHE A 208 2.35 -8.87 -13.34
CA PHE A 208 2.82 -7.49 -13.53
C PHE A 208 3.19 -7.22 -14.99
N VAL A 209 3.87 -8.15 -15.66
CA VAL A 209 4.28 -8.00 -17.06
C VAL A 209 3.06 -7.84 -17.96
N GLN A 210 2.05 -8.67 -17.76
CA GLN A 210 0.78 -8.56 -18.50
C GLN A 210 0.09 -7.22 -18.22
N ALA A 211 0.00 -6.80 -16.96
CA ALA A 211 -0.63 -5.54 -16.59
C ALA A 211 0.10 -4.31 -17.18
N VAL A 212 1.43 -4.32 -17.23
CA VAL A 212 2.22 -3.28 -17.90
C VAL A 212 1.94 -3.27 -19.41
N SER A 213 1.87 -4.44 -20.05
CA SER A 213 1.52 -4.55 -21.47
C SER A 213 0.10 -4.03 -21.74
N ASP A 214 -0.87 -4.38 -20.90
CA ASP A 214 -2.25 -3.92 -21.01
C ASP A 214 -2.36 -2.40 -20.80
N ALA A 215 -1.61 -1.86 -19.84
CA ALA A 215 -1.53 -0.42 -19.62
C ALA A 215 -0.99 0.30 -20.86
N ARG A 216 0.04 -0.23 -21.53
CA ARG A 216 0.54 0.34 -22.80
C ARG A 216 -0.56 0.39 -23.85
N TYR A 217 -1.33 -0.67 -24.00
CA TYR A 217 -2.45 -0.71 -24.94
C TYR A 217 -3.49 0.37 -24.62
N VAL A 218 -3.78 0.64 -23.34
CA VAL A 218 -4.67 1.74 -22.93
C VAL A 218 -4.07 3.12 -23.19
N PHE A 219 -2.76 3.30 -23.00
CA PHE A 219 -2.09 4.55 -23.39
C PHE A 219 -2.20 4.79 -24.91
N ASP A 220 -2.07 3.75 -25.74
CA ASP A 220 -2.22 3.86 -27.19
C ASP A 220 -3.64 4.29 -27.58
N MET A 221 -4.66 3.64 -27.00
CA MET A 221 -6.06 4.07 -27.16
C MET A 221 -6.29 5.53 -26.70
N GLY A 222 -5.63 5.94 -25.63
CA GLY A 222 -5.66 7.33 -25.15
C GLY A 222 -5.07 8.30 -26.17
N ALA A 223 -3.94 7.97 -26.77
CA ALA A 223 -3.28 8.79 -27.78
C ALA A 223 -4.13 8.94 -29.05
N GLU A 224 -4.79 7.86 -29.52
CA GLU A 224 -5.75 7.91 -30.64
C GLU A 224 -6.87 8.92 -30.41
N LEU A 225 -7.33 9.06 -29.15
CA LEU A 225 -8.39 9.98 -28.74
C LEU A 225 -7.85 11.37 -28.37
N GLY A 226 -6.54 11.62 -28.47
CA GLY A 226 -5.92 12.91 -28.17
C GLY A 226 -5.68 13.17 -26.68
N PHE A 227 -5.47 12.14 -25.86
CA PHE A 227 -4.94 12.30 -24.50
C PHE A 227 -3.41 12.28 -24.51
N ASN A 228 -2.80 13.15 -23.70
CA ASN A 228 -1.36 13.14 -23.46
C ASN A 228 -1.05 12.43 -22.14
N MET A 229 -1.17 11.10 -22.13
CA MET A 229 -0.93 10.30 -20.93
C MET A 229 0.57 10.24 -20.63
N HIS A 230 0.92 10.50 -19.37
CA HIS A 230 2.29 10.59 -18.88
C HIS A 230 2.47 10.00 -17.48
N LEU A 231 1.45 9.33 -16.92
CA LEU A 231 1.53 8.69 -15.60
C LEU A 231 1.16 7.21 -15.68
N LEU A 232 2.11 6.33 -15.35
CA LEU A 232 1.84 4.91 -15.12
C LEU A 232 1.92 4.63 -13.62
N ASP A 233 0.90 3.99 -13.08
CA ASP A 233 0.88 3.53 -11.70
C ASP A 233 0.79 1.99 -11.66
N ILE A 234 1.86 1.35 -11.18
CA ILE A 234 1.93 -0.12 -11.12
C ILE A 234 1.30 -0.71 -9.86
N GLY A 235 0.68 0.11 -9.02
CA GLY A 235 -0.05 -0.28 -7.82
C GLY A 235 0.80 -0.94 -6.75
N GLY A 236 0.15 -1.73 -5.90
CA GLY A 236 0.77 -2.47 -4.81
C GLY A 236 1.01 -3.93 -5.15
N GLY A 237 1.07 -4.78 -4.12
CA GLY A 237 1.26 -6.22 -4.32
C GLY A 237 2.65 -6.75 -3.99
N PHE A 238 3.58 -5.90 -3.54
CA PHE A 238 4.95 -6.29 -3.17
C PHE A 238 5.03 -6.93 -1.77
N PRO A 239 5.81 -8.02 -1.59
CA PRO A 239 5.97 -8.67 -0.28
C PRO A 239 6.66 -7.75 0.74
N GLY A 240 6.25 -7.84 2.01
CA GLY A 240 6.79 -6.99 3.08
C GLY A 240 7.72 -7.69 4.07
N SER A 241 7.89 -9.01 3.95
CA SER A 241 8.79 -9.82 4.76
C SER A 241 9.58 -10.77 3.86
N GLU A 242 10.64 -11.35 4.42
CA GLU A 242 11.39 -12.44 3.77
C GLU A 242 10.72 -13.81 3.96
N ASP A 243 9.70 -13.94 4.81
CA ASP A 243 9.02 -15.22 5.03
C ASP A 243 7.89 -15.44 4.00
N VAL A 244 8.26 -15.37 2.72
CA VAL A 244 7.35 -15.58 1.59
C VAL A 244 8.06 -16.33 0.48
N LYS A 245 7.28 -17.08 -0.32
CA LYS A 245 7.81 -17.85 -1.45
C LYS A 245 8.34 -16.94 -2.57
N LEU A 246 7.64 -15.85 -2.88
CA LEU A 246 8.02 -14.91 -3.93
C LEU A 246 8.59 -13.64 -3.29
N LYS A 247 9.88 -13.39 -3.52
CA LYS A 247 10.64 -12.27 -2.95
C LYS A 247 10.45 -10.99 -3.73
N PHE A 248 10.79 -9.87 -3.09
CA PHE A 248 10.69 -8.55 -3.71
C PHE A 248 11.56 -8.44 -4.97
N GLU A 249 12.83 -8.85 -4.90
CA GLU A 249 13.75 -8.76 -6.04
C GLU A 249 13.27 -9.60 -7.23
N GLU A 250 12.70 -10.78 -6.99
CA GLU A 250 12.13 -11.63 -8.04
C GLU A 250 11.00 -10.91 -8.78
N VAL A 251 10.11 -10.22 -8.06
CA VAL A 251 9.05 -9.39 -8.65
C VAL A 251 9.66 -8.22 -9.45
N THR A 252 10.60 -7.48 -8.86
CA THR A 252 11.20 -6.32 -9.55
C THR A 252 12.04 -6.70 -10.78
N SER A 253 12.63 -7.89 -10.78
CA SER A 253 13.46 -8.40 -11.87
C SER A 253 12.69 -8.61 -13.18
N VAL A 254 11.37 -8.87 -13.09
CA VAL A 254 10.50 -8.97 -14.28
C VAL A 254 9.80 -7.66 -14.60
N ILE A 255 9.57 -6.80 -13.61
CA ILE A 255 8.96 -5.48 -13.81
C ILE A 255 9.89 -4.57 -14.60
N ASN A 256 11.17 -4.47 -14.22
CA ASN A 256 12.10 -3.52 -14.87
C ASN A 256 12.21 -3.73 -16.39
N PRO A 257 12.43 -4.96 -16.92
CA PRO A 257 12.45 -5.17 -18.36
C PRO A 257 11.12 -4.88 -19.05
N ALA A 258 9.99 -5.14 -18.38
CA ALA A 258 8.67 -4.81 -18.92
C ALA A 258 8.49 -3.28 -19.00
N LEU A 259 8.88 -2.54 -17.97
CA LEU A 259 8.86 -1.07 -17.98
C LEU A 259 9.77 -0.51 -19.09
N ASP A 260 10.97 -1.04 -19.25
CA ASP A 260 11.89 -0.57 -20.31
C ASP A 260 11.34 -0.86 -21.71
N LYS A 261 10.68 -2.01 -21.90
CA LYS A 261 10.07 -2.40 -23.18
C LYS A 261 8.85 -1.55 -23.54
N TYR A 262 7.92 -1.37 -22.61
CA TYR A 262 6.60 -0.78 -22.88
C TYR A 262 6.53 0.73 -22.58
N PHE A 263 7.40 1.20 -21.69
CA PHE A 263 7.42 2.57 -21.18
C PHE A 263 8.88 3.04 -21.06
N PRO A 264 9.62 3.17 -22.18
CA PRO A 264 11.04 3.51 -22.14
C PRO A 264 11.27 4.91 -21.54
N ALA A 265 12.44 5.15 -20.96
CA ALA A 265 12.71 6.37 -20.17
C ALA A 265 12.60 7.67 -20.98
N ASP A 266 12.82 7.61 -22.29
CA ASP A 266 12.71 8.72 -23.24
C ASP A 266 11.25 9.06 -23.63
N SER A 267 10.28 8.21 -23.28
CA SER A 267 8.85 8.48 -23.52
C SER A 267 8.26 9.61 -22.66
N GLY A 268 8.99 10.09 -21.65
CA GLY A 268 8.52 11.13 -20.73
C GLY A 268 7.50 10.66 -19.69
N VAL A 269 7.25 9.35 -19.60
CA VAL A 269 6.32 8.77 -18.62
C VAL A 269 6.90 8.78 -17.21
N GLN A 270 6.14 9.32 -16.27
CA GLN A 270 6.36 9.15 -14.84
C GLN A 270 5.80 7.81 -14.40
N ILE A 271 6.59 7.02 -13.67
CA ILE A 271 6.16 5.72 -13.14
C ILE A 271 6.09 5.82 -11.61
N ILE A 272 4.93 5.48 -11.05
CA ILE A 272 4.70 5.41 -9.61
C ILE A 272 4.21 4.01 -9.22
N ALA A 273 4.18 3.73 -7.92
CA ALA A 273 3.56 2.53 -7.36
C ALA A 273 2.89 2.84 -6.02
N GLU A 274 2.05 1.93 -5.55
CA GLU A 274 1.28 2.03 -4.30
C GLU A 274 1.68 0.99 -3.23
N PRO A 275 2.97 0.89 -2.82
CA PRO A 275 3.39 -0.08 -1.83
C PRO A 275 2.83 0.23 -0.43
N GLY A 276 1.96 -0.64 0.09
CA GLY A 276 1.54 -0.65 1.49
C GLY A 276 2.41 -1.58 2.33
N ARG A 277 2.06 -2.88 2.32
CA ARG A 277 2.69 -3.91 3.19
C ARG A 277 4.21 -4.01 3.06
N TYR A 278 4.75 -3.71 1.87
CA TYR A 278 6.19 -3.69 1.61
C TYR A 278 6.98 -2.91 2.68
N TYR A 279 6.47 -1.72 3.00
CA TYR A 279 7.13 -0.80 3.92
C TYR A 279 7.04 -1.23 5.37
N VAL A 280 5.91 -1.81 5.79
CA VAL A 280 5.57 -1.88 7.22
C VAL A 280 5.48 -3.29 7.80
N ALA A 281 5.36 -4.35 6.98
CA ALA A 281 5.04 -5.67 7.50
C ALA A 281 6.09 -6.23 8.49
N SER A 282 7.39 -6.11 8.20
CA SER A 282 8.46 -6.56 9.10
C SER A 282 8.87 -5.55 10.16
N ALA A 283 8.35 -4.32 10.09
CA ALA A 283 8.71 -3.27 11.02
C ALA A 283 8.05 -3.46 12.40
N PHE A 284 6.96 -4.23 12.49
CA PHE A 284 6.19 -4.41 13.72
C PHE A 284 6.32 -5.83 14.26
N THR A 285 6.67 -5.94 15.55
CA THR A 285 6.58 -7.20 16.30
C THR A 285 5.59 -7.03 17.44
N LEU A 286 4.60 -7.93 17.52
CA LEU A 286 3.60 -7.96 18.58
C LEU A 286 4.02 -8.94 19.68
N ALA A 287 4.05 -8.46 20.93
CA ALA A 287 4.08 -9.31 22.12
C ALA A 287 2.68 -9.49 22.69
N VAL A 288 2.32 -10.73 23.02
CA VAL A 288 1.06 -11.09 23.68
C VAL A 288 1.33 -11.95 24.90
N ASN A 289 0.52 -11.76 25.94
CA ASN A 289 0.59 -12.53 27.18
C ASN A 289 -0.40 -13.71 27.18
N ILE A 290 0.05 -14.87 27.69
CA ILE A 290 -0.84 -16.02 27.92
C ILE A 290 -1.64 -15.76 29.20
N ILE A 291 -2.88 -15.31 29.04
CA ILE A 291 -3.76 -14.98 30.17
C ILE A 291 -4.51 -16.21 30.73
N ALA A 292 -4.55 -17.32 29.99
CA ALA A 292 -5.23 -18.53 30.41
C ALA A 292 -4.60 -19.79 29.79
N LYS A 293 -4.59 -20.88 30.56
CA LYS A 293 -4.14 -22.21 30.14
C LYS A 293 -5.13 -23.25 30.65
N LYS A 294 -5.55 -24.19 29.79
CA LYS A 294 -6.34 -25.36 30.20
C LYS A 294 -5.54 -26.63 29.91
N VAL A 295 -5.58 -27.58 30.85
CA VAL A 295 -4.99 -28.91 30.69
C VAL A 295 -6.14 -29.89 30.60
N MET A 296 -6.24 -30.60 29.47
CA MET A 296 -7.23 -31.64 29.26
C MET A 296 -6.59 -32.98 29.58
N VAL A 297 -7.14 -33.68 30.57
CA VAL A 297 -6.77 -35.07 30.82
C VAL A 297 -7.59 -35.93 29.87
N THR A 298 -6.94 -36.59 28.91
CA THR A 298 -7.59 -37.64 28.13
C THR A 298 -7.55 -38.93 28.95
N GLU A 299 -8.72 -39.40 29.40
CA GLU A 299 -8.87 -40.77 29.89
C GLU A 299 -8.61 -41.73 28.71
N GLN A 300 -7.38 -42.24 28.61
CA GLN A 300 -7.16 -43.50 27.92
C GLN A 300 -7.41 -44.62 28.93
N THR A 301 -8.26 -45.56 28.56
CA THR A 301 -8.44 -46.84 29.24
C THR A 301 -7.16 -47.68 29.06
N GLY A 302 -6.10 -47.36 29.80
CA GLY A 302 -4.80 -48.01 29.75
C GLY A 302 -3.78 -47.17 30.55
N SER A 303 -2.90 -47.83 31.30
CA SER A 303 -2.21 -47.31 32.50
C SER A 303 -1.21 -46.16 32.34
N ASP A 304 -1.18 -45.44 31.22
CA ASP A 304 -0.31 -44.26 31.03
C ASP A 304 -1.09 -43.14 30.31
N GLY A 305 -1.60 -42.19 31.08
CA GLY A 305 -2.32 -41.03 30.55
C GLY A 305 -1.40 -40.07 29.80
N MET A 306 -1.67 -39.83 28.52
CA MET A 306 -1.00 -38.78 27.73
C MET A 306 -1.69 -37.42 27.97
N TYR A 307 -0.92 -36.36 28.24
CA TYR A 307 -1.44 -35.01 28.46
C TYR A 307 -1.46 -34.21 27.15
N ASN A 308 -2.63 -33.70 26.74
CA ASN A 308 -2.73 -32.73 25.66
C ASN A 308 -2.83 -31.31 26.24
N GLN A 309 -1.90 -30.43 25.82
CA GLN A 309 -1.83 -29.04 26.29
C GLN A 309 -2.34 -28.08 25.21
N PHE A 310 -3.31 -27.24 25.57
CA PHE A 310 -3.80 -26.16 24.73
C PHE A 310 -3.59 -24.82 25.43
N CYS A 311 -2.84 -23.92 24.79
CA CYS A 311 -2.69 -22.53 25.22
C CYS A 311 -3.67 -21.66 24.44
N TYR A 312 -4.37 -20.76 25.13
CA TYR A 312 -5.33 -19.85 24.49
C TYR A 312 -4.81 -18.43 24.57
N ASN A 313 -4.59 -17.80 23.42
CA ASN A 313 -4.49 -16.35 23.30
C ASN A 313 -5.82 -15.86 22.70
N CYS A 314 -6.67 -15.25 23.52
CA CYS A 314 -7.89 -14.58 23.04
C CYS A 314 -7.53 -13.17 22.56
N THR A 315 -6.79 -13.07 21.47
CA THR A 315 -6.66 -11.80 20.73
C THR A 315 -7.08 -12.06 19.29
N ASN A 316 -8.32 -11.66 18.97
CA ASN A 316 -8.75 -11.49 17.59
C ASN A 316 -8.00 -10.29 17.03
N PHE A 317 -7.01 -10.51 16.17
CA PHE A 317 -6.49 -9.45 15.31
C PHE A 317 -7.13 -9.61 13.93
N VAL A 318 -7.81 -8.55 13.49
CA VAL A 318 -8.32 -8.35 12.12
C VAL A 318 -7.25 -7.63 11.31
#